data_AF-K9UX59-F1
#
_entry.id   AF-K9UX59-F1
#
_cell.length_a   1.000
_cell.length_b   1.000
_cell.length_c   1.000
_cell.angle_alpha   90.00
_cell.angle_beta   90.00
_cell.angle_gamma   90.00
#
_symmetry.space_group_name_H-M   'P 1'
#
loop_
_entity.id
_entity.type
_entity.pdbx_description
1 polymer ?
#
loop_
_entity_poly.entity_id
_entity_poly.type
_entity_poly.pdbx_seq_one_letter_code
_entity_poly.pdbx_strand_id
1 'polypeptide(L)'
;MAKRQKQNKQPLSSKKSQFKSTKEFELINPNAAGIDIGASEHWVSVPASRDCEHVRRFGCFTPDLHESEVGLDPSRFPTVKNFTSWLGLCPGSRISGGKVLSSKTRTVVNRAATALRVAAQSVASSKSAIGAFYRRKKAQLGAPKAITATAHKLARIFYHLWKYGEAYIDPGANFYEQKYKERTINNLKKTAKKFGFDVVEQPTVQEVS
;
A
#
# COMPACT_ATOMS: atom_id res chain seq x y z
N MET A 1 -59.41 -25.68 -40.44
CA MET A 1 -58.85 -26.25 -39.19
C MET A 1 -57.67 -27.13 -39.53
N ALA A 2 -56.44 -26.70 -39.22
CA ALA A 2 -55.25 -27.56 -39.21
C ALA A 2 -54.26 -27.01 -38.16
N LYS A 3 -54.08 -27.76 -37.07
CA LYS A 3 -53.22 -27.39 -35.94
C LYS A 3 -51.75 -27.52 -36.34
N ARG A 4 -51.01 -26.41 -36.32
CA ARG A 4 -49.56 -26.36 -36.56
C ARG A 4 -48.84 -26.74 -35.25
N GLN A 5 -48.19 -27.91 -35.23
CA GLN A 5 -47.45 -28.42 -34.07
C GLN A 5 -46.24 -27.53 -33.76
N LYS A 6 -46.12 -27.09 -32.49
CA LYS A 6 -44.93 -26.40 -31.96
C LYS A 6 -43.81 -27.42 -31.80
N GLN A 7 -42.74 -27.27 -32.58
CA GLN A 7 -41.50 -28.01 -32.35
C GLN A 7 -40.83 -27.49 -31.07
N ASN A 8 -40.64 -28.40 -30.13
CA ASN A 8 -40.07 -28.20 -28.82
C ASN A 8 -38.54 -28.11 -28.95
N LYS A 9 -37.95 -26.92 -28.78
CA LYS A 9 -36.49 -26.74 -28.73
C LYS A 9 -35.99 -27.25 -27.37
N GLN A 10 -35.24 -28.35 -27.38
CA GLN A 10 -34.55 -28.86 -26.21
C GLN A 10 -33.51 -27.83 -25.69
N PRO A 11 -33.33 -27.67 -24.38
CA PRO A 11 -32.28 -26.81 -23.83
C PRO A 11 -30.88 -27.41 -24.11
N LEU A 12 -29.92 -26.55 -24.48
CA LEU A 12 -28.53 -26.95 -24.70
C LEU A 12 -27.95 -27.57 -23.41
N SER A 13 -27.45 -28.80 -23.50
CA SER A 13 -26.78 -29.45 -22.37
C SER A 13 -25.44 -28.75 -22.09
N SER A 14 -25.30 -28.23 -20.87
CA SER A 14 -24.02 -27.71 -20.38
C SER A 14 -23.04 -28.88 -20.24
N LYS A 15 -21.96 -28.88 -21.03
CA LYS A 15 -20.88 -29.86 -20.90
C LYS A 15 -20.26 -29.72 -19.49
N LYS A 16 -20.54 -30.67 -18.60
CA LYS A 16 -19.80 -30.85 -17.35
C LYS A 16 -18.38 -31.27 -17.72
N SER A 17 -17.40 -30.42 -17.45
CA SER A 17 -15.99 -30.81 -17.50
C SER A 17 -15.74 -31.85 -16.41
N GLN A 18 -15.57 -33.11 -16.82
CA GLN A 18 -15.10 -34.18 -15.94
C GLN A 18 -13.66 -33.87 -15.55
N PHE A 19 -13.46 -33.36 -14.34
CA PHE A 19 -12.12 -33.30 -13.73
C PHE A 19 -11.63 -34.73 -13.54
N LYS A 20 -10.58 -35.11 -14.29
CA LYS A 20 -9.86 -36.38 -14.10
C LYS A 20 -9.31 -36.43 -12.68
N SER A 21 -9.48 -37.57 -12.01
CA SER A 21 -8.95 -37.82 -10.66
C SER A 21 -7.44 -37.57 -10.63
N THR A 22 -7.03 -36.54 -9.91
CA THR A 22 -5.63 -36.23 -9.63
C THR A 22 -5.02 -37.34 -8.80
N LYS A 23 -3.85 -37.84 -9.19
CA LYS A 23 -2.99 -38.67 -8.33
C LYS A 23 -2.93 -38.04 -6.94
N GLU A 24 -3.19 -38.84 -5.89
CA GLU A 24 -2.95 -38.43 -4.51
C GLU A 24 -1.47 -38.09 -4.37
N PHE A 25 -1.18 -36.80 -4.23
CA PHE A 25 0.15 -36.34 -3.87
C PHE A 25 0.36 -36.69 -2.39
N GLU A 26 1.50 -37.29 -2.08
CA GLU A 26 1.91 -37.52 -0.71
C GLU A 26 1.98 -36.16 0.02
N LEU A 27 1.21 -36.03 1.10
CA LEU A 27 1.14 -34.81 1.89
C LEU A 27 2.41 -34.69 2.75
N ILE A 28 3.44 -34.04 2.22
CA ILE A 28 4.75 -33.91 2.88
C ILE A 28 4.66 -33.01 4.13
N ASN A 29 3.88 -31.92 4.07
CA ASN A 29 3.81 -30.92 5.14
C ASN A 29 2.35 -30.64 5.54
N PRO A 30 1.77 -31.45 6.44
CA PRO A 30 0.36 -31.34 6.86
C PRO A 30 0.04 -30.08 7.67
N ASN A 31 1.05 -29.28 8.02
CA ASN A 31 0.92 -28.05 8.80
C ASN A 31 1.32 -26.80 8.01
N ALA A 32 1.46 -26.91 6.69
CA ALA A 32 1.76 -25.76 5.84
C ALA A 32 0.56 -24.80 5.76
N ALA A 33 0.83 -23.50 5.79
CA ALA A 33 -0.14 -22.46 5.48
C ALA A 33 0.23 -21.79 4.15
N GLY A 34 -0.76 -21.58 3.28
CA GLY A 34 -0.62 -20.83 2.04
C GLY A 34 -1.02 -19.37 2.25
N ILE A 35 -0.16 -18.42 1.89
CA ILE A 35 -0.43 -16.98 2.01
C ILE A 35 -0.45 -16.36 0.60
N ASP A 36 -1.59 -15.77 0.22
CA ASP A 36 -1.71 -14.93 -0.98
C ASP A 36 -1.77 -13.45 -0.59
N ILE A 37 -0.97 -12.63 -1.28
CA ILE A 37 -0.73 -11.23 -0.93
C ILE A 37 -1.37 -10.33 -1.99
N GLY A 38 -2.55 -9.81 -1.69
CA GLY A 38 -3.25 -8.83 -2.51
C GLY A 38 -2.82 -7.39 -2.23
N ALA A 39 -3.35 -6.45 -3.02
CA ALA A 39 -3.08 -5.01 -2.86
C ALA A 39 -3.90 -4.33 -1.75
N SER A 40 -5.00 -4.96 -1.32
CA SER A 40 -5.90 -4.50 -0.25
C SER A 40 -6.02 -5.50 0.90
N GLU A 41 -5.77 -6.78 0.65
CA GLU A 41 -6.04 -7.89 1.55
C GLU A 41 -4.98 -8.99 1.39
N HIS A 42 -4.66 -9.69 2.48
CA HIS A 42 -3.92 -10.95 2.47
C HIS A 42 -4.89 -12.10 2.74
N TRP A 43 -4.70 -13.21 2.04
CA TRP A 43 -5.46 -14.43 2.24
C TRP A 43 -4.54 -15.48 2.85
N VAL A 44 -4.92 -16.02 4.00
CA VAL A 44 -4.20 -17.13 4.64
C VAL A 44 -5.10 -18.35 4.56
N SER A 45 -4.55 -19.44 4.06
CA SER A 45 -5.20 -20.75 3.97
C SER A 45 -4.42 -21.77 4.78
N VAL A 46 -5.14 -22.58 5.55
CA VAL A 46 -4.62 -23.74 6.27
C VAL A 46 -5.47 -24.97 5.86
N PRO A 47 -5.00 -26.20 6.09
CA PRO A 47 -5.83 -27.38 5.86
C PRO A 47 -7.13 -27.33 6.68
N ALA A 48 -8.24 -27.77 6.09
CA ALA A 48 -9.56 -27.76 6.75
C ALA A 48 -9.62 -28.59 8.05
N SER A 49 -8.68 -29.51 8.24
CA SER A 49 -8.52 -30.28 9.48
C SER A 49 -7.89 -29.49 10.64
N ARG A 50 -7.45 -28.24 10.40
CA ARG A 50 -6.74 -27.40 11.38
C ARG A 50 -7.61 -26.30 11.96
N ASP A 51 -8.57 -25.80 11.19
CA ASP A 51 -9.44 -24.71 11.62
C ASP A 51 -10.77 -24.74 10.85
N CYS A 52 -11.87 -24.40 11.52
CA CYS A 52 -13.19 -24.31 10.89
C CYS A 52 -13.24 -23.13 9.90
N GLU A 53 -12.53 -22.04 10.18
CA GLU A 53 -12.26 -20.93 9.26
C GLU A 53 -10.89 -21.10 8.61
N HIS A 54 -10.74 -22.17 7.83
CA HIS A 54 -9.49 -22.59 7.18
C HIS A 54 -9.00 -21.66 6.06
N VAL A 55 -9.80 -20.68 5.64
CA VAL A 55 -9.39 -19.58 4.77
C VAL A 55 -9.82 -18.27 5.42
N ARG A 56 -8.85 -17.43 5.76
CA ARG A 56 -9.08 -16.14 6.42
C ARG A 56 -8.52 -15.00 5.59
N ARG A 57 -9.26 -13.90 5.61
CA ARG A 57 -8.94 -12.65 4.93
C ARG A 57 -8.50 -11.62 5.96
N PHE A 58 -7.27 -11.17 5.83
CA PHE A 58 -6.71 -10.10 6.65
C PHE A 58 -6.58 -8.85 5.78
N GLY A 59 -6.70 -7.66 6.37
CA GLY A 59 -6.36 -6.43 5.66
C GLY A 59 -4.89 -6.42 5.21
N CYS A 60 -4.54 -5.54 4.25
CA CYS A 60 -3.12 -5.28 3.92
C CYS A 60 -2.35 -4.56 5.03
N PHE A 61 -3.06 -3.90 5.92
CA PHE A 61 -2.53 -3.66 7.24
C PHE A 61 -2.65 -5.00 7.97
N THR A 62 -1.58 -5.47 8.55
CA THR A 62 -1.67 -6.43 9.65
C THR A 62 -1.66 -5.59 10.94
N PRO A 63 -2.77 -4.93 11.35
CA PRO A 63 -2.86 -4.32 12.67
C PRO A 63 -2.37 -5.30 13.71
N ASP A 64 -2.80 -6.55 13.64
CA ASP A 64 -2.48 -7.62 14.59
C ASP A 64 -0.96 -7.90 14.72
N LEU A 65 -0.23 -7.92 13.59
CA LEU A 65 1.23 -8.11 13.61
C LEU A 65 1.95 -6.85 14.10
N HIS A 66 1.39 -5.67 13.88
CA HIS A 66 1.99 -4.43 14.36
C HIS A 66 1.67 -4.20 15.84
N GLU A 67 0.44 -4.43 16.27
CA GLU A 67 -0.06 -4.38 17.65
C GLU A 67 0.71 -5.34 18.56
N SER A 68 1.06 -6.54 18.07
CA SER A 68 1.94 -7.46 18.81
C SER A 68 3.38 -6.96 18.95
N GLU A 69 3.88 -6.12 18.03
CA GLU A 69 5.25 -5.58 18.05
C GLU A 69 5.36 -4.21 18.73
N VAL A 70 4.34 -3.36 18.61
CA VAL A 70 4.29 -1.99 19.16
C VAL A 70 3.58 -1.94 20.52
N GLY A 71 2.80 -2.98 20.83
CA GLY A 71 1.87 -3.03 21.95
C GLY A 71 0.52 -2.41 21.62
N LEU A 72 -0.45 -2.58 22.52
CA LEU A 72 -1.80 -2.00 22.39
C LEU A 72 -1.85 -0.52 22.83
N ASP A 73 -0.82 -0.05 23.54
CA ASP A 73 -0.80 1.30 24.15
C ASP A 73 0.02 2.32 23.33
N PRO A 74 -0.63 3.31 22.67
CA PRO A 74 0.04 4.35 21.90
C PRO A 74 0.71 5.43 22.76
N SER A 75 0.53 5.43 24.09
CA SER A 75 1.10 6.44 25.00
C SER A 75 2.64 6.47 24.96
N ARG A 76 3.27 5.32 24.66
CA ARG A 76 4.73 5.15 24.51
C ARG A 76 5.32 6.02 23.40
N PHE A 77 4.49 6.46 22.45
CA PHE A 77 4.88 7.35 21.36
C PHE A 77 4.04 8.64 21.42
N PRO A 78 4.49 9.67 22.14
CA PRO A 78 3.75 10.92 22.29
C PRO A 78 3.42 11.59 20.95
N THR A 79 4.31 11.46 19.97
CA THR A 79 4.10 11.96 18.61
C THR A 79 4.43 10.92 17.55
N VAL A 80 3.84 11.09 16.36
CA VAL A 80 4.16 10.30 15.17
C VAL A 80 5.64 10.37 14.78
N LYS A 81 6.35 11.46 15.14
CA LYS A 81 7.79 11.59 14.89
C LYS A 81 8.58 10.62 15.75
N ASN A 82 8.21 10.45 17.03
CA ASN A 82 8.82 9.47 17.92
C ASN A 82 8.63 8.05 17.37
N PHE A 83 7.40 7.72 16.96
CA PHE A 83 7.08 6.42 16.37
C PHE A 83 7.91 6.11 15.11
N THR A 84 7.92 7.04 14.15
CA THR A 84 8.65 6.85 12.89
C THR A 84 10.18 6.87 13.04
N SER A 85 10.69 7.54 14.07
CA SER A 85 12.11 7.51 14.45
C SER A 85 12.51 6.18 15.08
N TRP A 86 11.67 5.63 15.97
CA TRP A 86 11.85 4.31 16.56
C TRP A 86 11.87 3.20 15.50
N LEU A 87 11.00 3.29 14.49
CA LEU A 87 11.00 2.40 13.33
C LEU A 87 12.25 2.53 12.42
N GLY A 88 13.04 3.59 12.57
CA GLY A 88 14.17 3.87 11.68
C GLY A 88 13.75 4.18 10.23
N LEU A 89 12.57 4.78 10.04
CA LEU A 89 12.04 5.13 8.71
C LEU A 89 12.26 6.61 8.33
N CYS A 90 12.76 7.43 9.26
CA CYS A 90 13.14 8.81 9.00
C CYS A 90 14.66 8.96 8.80
N PRO A 91 15.11 9.94 8.00
CA PRO A 91 16.53 10.29 7.91
C PRO A 91 17.11 10.61 9.29
N GLY A 92 18.37 10.24 9.52
CA GLY A 92 19.10 10.64 10.72
C GLY A 92 19.53 12.10 10.67
N SER A 93 19.85 12.66 11.84
CA SER A 93 20.36 14.02 12.00
C SER A 93 21.65 14.00 12.84
N ARG A 94 22.69 13.29 12.36
CA ARG A 94 23.96 13.18 13.07
C ARG A 94 24.76 14.47 12.87
N ILE A 95 24.68 15.38 13.84
CA ILE A 95 25.32 16.70 13.82
C ILE A 95 26.26 16.79 15.03
N SER A 96 27.49 17.26 14.81
CA SER A 96 28.44 17.56 15.89
C SER A 96 29.20 18.84 15.56
N GLY A 97 29.43 19.70 16.57
CA GLY A 97 30.11 20.99 16.38
C GLY A 97 29.50 21.87 15.30
N GLY A 98 28.17 21.84 15.11
CA GLY A 98 27.46 22.60 14.07
C GLY A 98 27.57 22.02 12.65
N LYS A 99 28.33 20.94 12.43
CA LYS A 99 28.48 20.28 11.12
C LYS A 99 27.63 19.02 11.00
N VAL A 100 27.00 18.83 9.85
CA VAL A 100 26.25 17.60 9.53
C VAL A 100 27.24 16.49 9.20
N LEU A 101 27.36 15.51 10.09
CA LEU A 101 28.20 14.33 9.90
C LEU A 101 27.51 13.27 9.01
N SER A 102 26.20 13.11 9.15
CA SER A 102 25.40 12.21 8.30
C SER A 102 23.91 12.54 8.37
N SER A 103 23.25 12.48 7.22
CA SER A 103 21.79 12.56 7.07
C SER A 103 21.17 11.24 6.60
N LYS A 104 21.94 10.15 6.57
CA LYS A 104 21.45 8.83 6.13
C LYS A 104 20.42 8.28 7.11
N THR A 105 19.44 7.55 6.60
CA THR A 105 18.52 6.76 7.42
C THR A 105 19.32 5.75 8.24
N ARG A 106 19.03 5.65 9.53
CA ARG A 106 19.70 4.70 10.43
C ARG A 106 19.33 3.27 10.06
N THR A 107 20.31 2.37 10.07
CA THR A 107 20.07 0.93 9.98
C THR A 107 19.53 0.45 11.33
N VAL A 108 18.29 0.00 11.36
CA VAL A 108 17.61 -0.52 12.56
C VAL A 108 16.97 -1.85 12.19
N VAL A 109 17.14 -2.86 13.06
CA VAL A 109 16.40 -4.12 12.96
C VAL A 109 15.07 -3.93 13.70
N ASN A 110 13.99 -3.78 12.95
CA ASN A 110 12.65 -3.60 13.50
C ASN A 110 11.64 -4.33 12.61
N ARG A 111 10.94 -5.32 13.17
CA ARG A 111 10.01 -6.19 12.43
C ARG A 111 8.81 -5.41 11.89
N ALA A 112 8.24 -4.50 12.68
CA ALA A 112 7.18 -3.59 12.21
C ALA A 112 7.66 -2.71 11.05
N ALA A 113 8.90 -2.19 11.10
CA ALA A 113 9.47 -1.43 9.98
C ALA A 113 9.67 -2.30 8.73
N THR A 114 10.07 -3.57 8.90
CA THR A 114 10.17 -4.53 7.80
C THR A 114 8.80 -4.82 7.19
N ALA A 115 7.78 -5.06 8.00
CA ALA A 115 6.40 -5.27 7.54
C ALA A 115 5.89 -4.05 6.75
N LEU A 116 6.12 -2.83 7.25
CA LEU A 116 5.77 -1.59 6.53
C LEU A 116 6.51 -1.44 5.18
N ARG A 117 7.76 -1.91 5.09
CA ARG A 117 8.51 -1.91 3.81
C ARG A 117 7.98 -2.96 2.83
N VAL A 118 7.58 -4.13 3.31
CA VAL A 118 6.91 -5.15 2.50
C VAL A 118 5.57 -4.64 1.99
N ALA A 119 4.74 -4.07 2.87
CA ALA A 119 3.48 -3.43 2.50
C ALA A 119 3.69 -2.29 1.48
N ALA A 120 4.74 -1.49 1.66
CA ALA A 120 5.13 -0.45 0.70
C ALA A 120 5.49 -0.99 -0.69
N GLN A 121 6.03 -2.21 -0.77
CA GLN A 121 6.30 -2.88 -2.04
C GLN A 121 4.99 -3.33 -2.72
N SER A 122 4.06 -3.90 -1.96
CA SER A 122 2.76 -4.39 -2.48
C SER A 122 1.88 -3.27 -3.03
N VAL A 123 1.93 -2.06 -2.45
CA VAL A 123 1.16 -0.90 -2.95
C VAL A 123 1.74 -0.29 -4.23
N ALA A 124 2.89 -0.74 -4.73
CA ALA A 124 3.55 -0.17 -5.91
C ALA A 124 2.66 -0.18 -7.17
N SER A 125 1.90 -1.26 -7.37
CA SER A 125 1.00 -1.48 -8.51
C SER A 125 -0.42 -0.94 -8.29
N SER A 126 -0.75 -0.55 -7.06
CA SER A 126 -2.09 -0.09 -6.67
C SER A 126 -2.46 1.28 -7.29
N LYS A 127 -3.73 1.45 -7.68
CA LYS A 127 -4.32 2.73 -8.13
C LYS A 127 -4.76 3.64 -6.97
N SER A 128 -4.15 3.50 -5.79
CA SER A 128 -4.37 4.32 -4.58
C SER A 128 -3.52 5.60 -4.55
N ALA A 129 -3.83 6.52 -3.64
CA ALA A 129 -3.00 7.71 -3.38
C ALA A 129 -1.58 7.34 -2.89
N ILE A 130 -1.45 6.20 -2.20
CA ILE A 130 -0.17 5.69 -1.69
C ILE A 130 0.64 5.07 -2.83
N GLY A 131 0.00 4.32 -3.73
CA GLY A 131 0.65 3.80 -4.94
C GLY A 131 1.16 4.92 -5.85
N ALA A 132 0.38 5.98 -6.05
CA ALA A 132 0.81 7.18 -6.79
C ALA A 132 2.02 7.86 -6.13
N PHE A 133 2.01 7.98 -4.79
CA PHE A 133 3.16 8.47 -4.03
C PHE A 133 4.42 7.62 -4.27
N TYR A 134 4.30 6.29 -4.19
CA TYR A 134 5.41 5.35 -4.39
C TYR A 134 6.01 5.51 -5.78
N ARG A 135 5.20 5.45 -6.83
CA ARG A 135 5.66 5.53 -8.23
C ARG A 135 6.44 6.82 -8.49
N ARG A 136 5.92 7.95 -8.02
CA ARG A 136 6.61 9.24 -8.10
C ARG A 136 7.94 9.24 -7.35
N LYS A 137 7.98 8.71 -6.12
CA LYS A 137 9.23 8.63 -5.36
C LYS A 137 10.24 7.68 -5.97
N LYS A 138 9.79 6.59 -6.60
CA LYS A 138 10.63 5.67 -7.35
C LYS A 138 11.26 6.38 -8.56
N ALA A 139 10.48 7.14 -9.31
CA ALA A 139 10.99 7.95 -10.43
C ALA A 139 12.01 9.02 -9.98
N GLN A 140 11.82 9.61 -8.79
CA GLN A 140 12.72 10.66 -8.28
C GLN A 140 14.00 10.14 -7.62
N LEU A 141 13.93 9.03 -6.88
CA LEU A 141 14.97 8.64 -5.92
C LEU A 141 15.46 7.19 -6.10
N GLY A 142 14.84 6.42 -7.00
CA GLY A 142 15.06 4.98 -7.12
C GLY A 142 14.25 4.15 -6.12
N ALA A 143 14.19 2.83 -6.37
CA ALA A 143 13.31 1.92 -5.63
C ALA A 143 13.59 1.84 -4.12
N PRO A 144 14.84 1.69 -3.63
CA PRO A 144 15.08 1.52 -2.19
C PRO A 144 14.63 2.73 -1.34
N LYS A 145 14.89 3.94 -1.85
CA LYS A 145 14.47 5.19 -1.18
C LYS A 145 12.95 5.37 -1.26
N ALA A 146 12.33 4.96 -2.37
CA ALA A 146 10.88 5.02 -2.52
C ALA A 146 10.15 4.08 -1.55
N ILE A 147 10.66 2.85 -1.37
CA ILE A 147 10.12 1.89 -0.39
C ILE A 147 10.17 2.50 1.02
N THR A 148 11.33 3.02 1.43
CA THR A 148 11.48 3.62 2.77
C THR A 148 10.57 4.84 2.97
N ALA A 149 10.48 5.72 1.98
CA ALA A 149 9.59 6.88 2.05
C ALA A 149 8.10 6.48 2.11
N THR A 150 7.73 5.41 1.42
CA THR A 150 6.35 4.90 1.40
C THR A 150 6.02 4.19 2.71
N ALA A 151 6.94 3.38 3.24
CA ALA A 151 6.84 2.81 4.57
C ALA A 151 6.70 3.90 5.65
N HIS A 152 7.44 5.01 5.55
CA HIS A 152 7.27 6.16 6.44
C HIS A 152 5.85 6.76 6.34
N LYS A 153 5.29 6.87 5.14
CA LYS A 153 3.91 7.36 4.93
C LYS A 153 2.88 6.41 5.54
N LEU A 154 3.05 5.09 5.36
CA LEU A 154 2.22 4.05 5.96
C LEU A 154 2.30 4.06 7.50
N ALA A 155 3.50 4.21 8.05
CA ALA A 155 3.72 4.33 9.50
C ALA A 155 2.96 5.52 10.10
N ARG A 156 2.92 6.64 9.39
CA ARG A 156 2.14 7.81 9.84
C ARG A 156 0.65 7.50 9.85
N ILE A 157 0.12 6.90 8.77
CA ILE A 157 -1.29 6.50 8.70
C ILE A 157 -1.60 5.55 9.86
N PHE A 158 -0.84 4.46 10.00
CA PHE A 158 -0.98 3.49 11.08
C PHE A 158 -1.03 4.17 12.46
N TYR A 159 -0.09 5.07 12.75
CA TYR A 159 -0.07 5.78 14.03
C TYR A 159 -1.35 6.59 14.29
N HIS A 160 -1.90 7.26 13.27
CA HIS A 160 -3.14 8.02 13.42
C HIS A 160 -4.36 7.10 13.61
N LEU A 161 -4.43 5.99 12.87
CA LEU A 161 -5.45 4.95 13.05
C LEU A 161 -5.40 4.38 14.47
N TRP A 162 -4.20 4.02 14.92
CA TRP A 162 -3.97 3.36 16.21
C TRP A 162 -4.18 4.30 17.41
N LYS A 163 -3.73 5.57 17.31
CA LYS A 163 -3.80 6.52 18.42
C LYS A 163 -5.16 7.22 18.55
N TYR A 164 -5.81 7.52 17.43
CA TYR A 164 -7.04 8.32 17.41
C TYR A 164 -8.28 7.53 16.99
N GLY A 165 -8.13 6.30 16.49
CA GLY A 165 -9.25 5.47 16.03
C GLY A 165 -9.92 5.99 14.76
N GLU A 166 -9.34 6.97 14.08
CA GLU A 166 -9.87 7.53 12.84
C GLU A 166 -9.76 6.51 11.71
N ALA A 167 -10.73 6.42 10.81
CA ALA A 167 -10.61 5.58 9.62
C ALA A 167 -9.74 6.25 8.54
N TYR A 168 -8.88 5.50 7.87
CA TYR A 168 -8.15 6.01 6.70
C TYR A 168 -9.06 5.96 5.47
N ILE A 169 -9.36 7.13 4.93
CA ILE A 169 -10.09 7.28 3.67
C ILE A 169 -9.05 7.54 2.58
N ASP A 170 -8.95 6.65 1.60
CA ASP A 170 -8.06 6.85 0.45
C ASP A 170 -8.68 7.88 -0.52
N PRO A 171 -8.09 9.08 -0.68
CA PRO A 171 -8.61 10.06 -1.61
C PRO A 171 -8.33 9.69 -3.09
N GLY A 172 -7.53 8.65 -3.32
CA GLY A 172 -7.21 8.13 -4.65
C GLY A 172 -6.00 8.80 -5.32
N ALA A 173 -5.55 8.20 -6.43
CA ALA A 173 -4.36 8.64 -7.16
C ALA A 173 -4.51 10.06 -7.75
N ASN A 174 -5.64 10.34 -8.41
CA ASN A 174 -5.87 11.62 -9.09
C ASN A 174 -5.86 12.81 -8.11
N PHE A 175 -6.53 12.69 -6.97
CA PHE A 175 -6.52 13.72 -5.93
C PHE A 175 -5.11 13.98 -5.41
N TYR A 176 -4.32 12.92 -5.20
CA TYR A 176 -2.94 13.05 -4.75
C TYR A 176 -2.06 13.77 -5.78
N GLU A 177 -2.22 13.44 -7.06
CA GLU A 177 -1.49 14.06 -8.17
C GLU A 177 -1.84 15.55 -8.33
N GLN A 178 -3.12 15.91 -8.23
CA GLN A 178 -3.57 17.31 -8.23
C GLN A 178 -2.94 18.11 -7.08
N LYS A 179 -3.03 17.60 -5.84
CA LYS A 179 -2.40 18.24 -4.67
C LYS A 179 -0.89 18.38 -4.81
N TYR A 180 -0.24 17.41 -5.46
CA TYR A 180 1.19 17.49 -5.74
C TYR A 180 1.52 18.56 -6.80
N LYS A 181 0.71 18.65 -7.87
CA LYS A 181 0.83 19.70 -8.89
C LYS A 181 0.69 21.09 -8.27
N GLU A 182 -0.34 21.30 -7.46
CA GLU A 182 -0.56 22.55 -6.70
C GLU A 182 0.67 22.93 -5.86
N ARG A 183 1.21 21.98 -5.08
CA ARG A 183 2.40 22.23 -4.26
C ARG A 183 3.63 22.58 -5.10
N THR A 184 3.78 21.94 -6.24
CA THR A 184 4.90 22.20 -7.16
C THR A 184 4.80 23.60 -7.73
N ILE A 185 3.62 24.00 -8.19
CA ILE A 185 3.34 25.37 -8.67
C ILE A 185 3.60 26.40 -7.56
N ASN A 186 3.13 26.15 -6.34
CA ASN A 186 3.36 27.05 -5.22
C ASN A 186 4.85 27.19 -4.86
N ASN A 187 5.61 26.10 -4.92
CA ASN A 187 7.06 26.15 -4.71
C ASN A 187 7.78 26.87 -5.84
N LEU A 188 7.33 26.71 -7.09
CA LEU A 188 7.84 27.46 -8.24
C LEU A 188 7.58 28.95 -8.08
N LYS A 189 6.34 29.36 -7.77
CA LYS A 189 5.99 30.77 -7.49
C LYS A 189 6.86 31.38 -6.40
N LYS A 190 7.04 30.66 -5.29
CA LYS A 190 7.93 31.10 -4.19
C LYS A 190 9.39 31.22 -4.61
N THR A 191 9.86 30.33 -5.48
CA THR A 191 11.26 30.32 -5.95
C THR A 191 11.49 31.44 -6.95
N ALA A 192 10.59 31.62 -7.92
CA ALA A 192 10.63 32.72 -8.90
C ALA A 192 10.65 34.09 -8.21
N LYS A 193 9.78 34.28 -7.19
CA LYS A 193 9.72 35.52 -6.42
C LYS A 193 11.05 35.87 -5.72
N LYS A 194 11.84 34.88 -5.30
CA LYS A 194 13.18 35.13 -4.71
C LYS A 194 14.18 35.73 -5.71
N PHE A 195 13.96 35.49 -7.00
CA PHE A 195 14.79 36.00 -8.08
C PHE A 195 14.13 37.19 -8.81
N GLY A 196 13.01 37.72 -8.29
CA GLY A 196 12.29 38.83 -8.90
C GLY A 196 11.45 38.47 -10.13
N PHE A 197 11.17 37.19 -10.36
CA PHE A 197 10.30 36.72 -11.45
C PHE A 197 8.91 36.33 -10.94
N ASP A 198 7.90 36.50 -11.78
CA ASP A 198 6.54 36.00 -11.56
C ASP A 198 6.21 34.83 -12.48
N VAL A 199 5.48 33.84 -11.96
CA VAL A 199 5.03 32.67 -12.73
C VAL A 199 3.61 32.92 -13.21
N VAL A 200 3.46 33.12 -14.51
CA VAL A 200 2.16 33.32 -15.19
C VAL A 200 1.76 32.02 -15.89
N GLU A 201 0.50 31.61 -15.73
CA GLU A 201 -0.05 30.46 -16.44
C GLU A 201 -0.28 30.83 -17.91
N GLN A 202 0.20 29.99 -18.82
CA GLN A 202 -0.02 30.18 -20.25
C GLN A 202 -1.48 29.82 -20.59
N PRO A 203 -2.17 30.59 -21.45
CA PRO A 203 -3.51 30.24 -21.91
C PRO A 203 -3.45 28.90 -22.65
N THR A 204 -4.41 28.02 -22.36
CA THR A 204 -4.54 26.74 -23.05
C THR A 204 -5.00 27.02 -24.47
N VAL A 205 -4.11 26.84 -25.45
CA VAL A 205 -4.47 26.90 -26.86
C VAL A 205 -5.40 25.71 -27.14
N GLN A 206 -6.70 25.96 -27.29
CA GLN A 206 -7.63 24.96 -27.79
C GLN A 206 -7.40 24.86 -29.30
N GLU A 207 -6.75 23.79 -29.75
CA GLU A 207 -6.69 23.46 -31.18
C GLU A 207 -8.12 23.25 -31.67
N VAL A 208 -8.62 24.23 -32.42
CA VAL A 208 -9.89 24.14 -33.14
C VAL A 208 -9.68 23.16 -34.29
N SER A 209 -10.51 22.11 -34.32
CA SER A 209 -10.46 21.01 -35.29
C SER A 209 -10.68 21.44 -36.73
#